data_AF-A0A6J7TDU0-F1
#
_entry.id   AF-A0A6J7TDU0-F1
#
_cell.length_a   1.000
_cell.length_b   1.000
_cell.length_c   1.000
_cell.angle_alpha   90.00
_cell.angle_beta   90.00
_cell.angle_gamma   90.00
#
_symmetry.space_group_name_H-M   'P 1'
#
loop_
_entity.id
_entity.type
_entity.pdbx_description
1 polymer ?
#
loop_
_entity_poly.entity_id
_entity_poly.type
_entity_poly.pdbx_seq_one_letter_code
_entity_poly.pdbx_strand_id
1 'polypeptide(L)'
;MSTPTKPVKTTGRPVRALAILAALMVALLATALIQGATSVRLGLDLRGGTSVTLQPRASNDSNKITSEAIDQAVSIIRQRVNSLGVAESEVTAQGSGTNRQIVISVPGDSGRRVVDLVGQTAELRFRQVLAESSALGGTAASAATPAAGVSAEVNARFAALDCTNPANLQGTGADAPTDVIVACSRTGASKYILAPAEVLGRQVSKASAGIDQQGASAWYVLLTFNGEGTKAFGALTGRVTSLASPQNQVAIVLDGLVVSAPSINEAIPSGNAQITGSFTQLEAQDLANVLKYGALPLAFDRGEVQQVSPTLGADQLQAGLLAGALGLLLVFIFSLLYYRALGLVTVGSLTVAGLILYLLFLVLGKTIGFTLTLAGIAGAIVAIGVTADSFIVFFERIRDEAREGRSLRSAVESGWARARHTIIVADMVSILAAVLLYFFAVGGVRGFAFTLGLTTLIDLLVVFIFTKPIVTVIAKSNFFASGHSLSGFSAKSIGKSHPATTLEA
;
A
#
# COMPACT_ATOMS: atom_id res chain seq x y z
N MET A 1 2.48 38.77 53.72
CA MET A 1 3.49 37.73 53.47
C MET A 1 3.85 37.73 51.99
N SER A 2 4.95 38.39 51.64
CA SER A 2 5.54 38.42 50.30
C SER A 2 6.26 37.10 50.05
N THR A 3 5.69 36.24 49.23
CA THR A 3 6.38 35.04 48.74
C THR A 3 7.55 35.47 47.84
N PRO A 4 8.78 35.02 48.10
CA PRO A 4 9.91 35.38 47.26
C PRO A 4 9.75 34.68 45.91
N THR A 5 9.66 35.47 44.84
CA THR A 5 9.70 35.00 43.46
C THR A 5 11.05 34.33 43.22
N LYS A 6 11.09 33.00 43.31
CA LYS A 6 12.28 32.21 42.93
C LYS A 6 12.67 32.59 41.50
N PRO A 7 13.94 32.99 41.24
CA PRO A 7 14.40 33.25 39.89
C PRO A 7 14.31 31.94 39.09
N VAL A 8 13.44 31.91 38.09
CA VAL A 8 13.35 30.80 37.15
C VAL A 8 14.67 30.73 36.40
N LYS A 9 15.50 29.71 36.70
CA LYS A 9 16.73 29.43 35.95
C LYS A 9 16.35 29.21 34.49
N THR A 10 16.92 30.03 33.60
CA THR A 10 16.77 29.90 32.14
C THR A 10 17.57 28.69 31.67
N THR A 11 16.96 27.50 31.63
CA THR A 11 17.68 26.24 31.38
C THR A 11 17.86 25.93 29.88
N GLY A 12 17.19 26.62 28.97
CA GLY A 12 17.33 26.38 27.52
C GLY A 12 18.23 27.41 26.83
N ARG A 13 19.29 26.96 26.13
CA ARG A 13 20.02 27.81 25.17
C ARG A 13 19.25 27.80 23.85
N PRO A 14 18.46 28.85 23.51
CA PRO A 14 17.54 28.83 22.36
C PRO A 14 18.26 28.58 21.03
N VAL A 15 19.50 29.07 20.90
CA VAL A 15 20.34 28.84 19.71
C VAL A 15 20.65 27.36 19.49
N ARG A 16 20.81 26.57 20.56
CA ARG A 16 21.06 25.12 20.42
C ARG A 16 19.85 24.39 19.84
N ALA A 17 18.64 24.74 20.27
CA ALA A 17 17.42 24.14 19.72
C ALA A 17 17.27 24.45 18.24
N LEU A 18 17.46 25.72 17.83
CA LEU A 18 17.43 26.12 16.43
C LEU A 18 18.52 25.42 15.59
N ALA A 19 19.72 25.25 16.15
CA ALA A 19 20.80 24.51 15.48
C ALA A 19 20.46 23.02 15.30
N ILE A 20 19.82 22.38 16.29
CA ILE A 20 19.34 20.99 16.19
C ILE A 20 18.29 20.87 15.09
N LEU A 21 17.34 21.81 15.01
CA LEU A 21 16.33 21.84 13.97
C LEU A 21 16.94 21.98 12.57
N ALA A 22 17.89 22.90 12.41
CA ALA A 22 18.60 23.08 11.15
C ALA A 22 19.35 21.81 10.74
N ALA A 23 20.05 21.17 11.70
CA ALA A 23 20.72 19.89 11.45
C ALA A 23 19.73 18.78 11.06
N LEU A 24 18.56 18.71 11.70
CA LEU A 24 17.51 17.75 11.35
C LEU A 24 16.96 17.97 9.94
N MET A 25 16.69 19.22 9.54
CA MET A 25 16.23 19.53 8.18
C MET A 25 17.30 19.20 7.13
N VAL A 26 18.57 19.51 7.41
CA VAL A 26 19.69 19.16 6.52
C VAL A 26 19.83 17.63 6.41
N ALA A 27 19.68 16.90 7.51
CA ALA A 27 19.71 15.44 7.51
C ALA A 27 18.56 14.84 6.69
N LEU A 28 17.34 15.36 6.84
CA LEU A 28 16.18 14.93 6.04
C LEU A 28 16.39 15.22 4.55
N LEU A 29 16.86 16.42 4.21
CA LEU A 29 17.15 16.80 2.83
C LEU A 29 18.25 15.93 2.21
N ALA A 30 19.36 15.72 2.92
CA ALA A 30 20.43 14.83 2.47
C ALA A 30 19.91 13.40 2.25
N THR A 31 19.08 12.91 3.17
CA THR A 31 18.45 11.58 3.07
C THR A 31 17.51 11.47 1.86
N ALA A 32 16.76 12.52 1.53
CA ALA A 32 15.92 12.58 0.34
C ALA A 32 16.75 12.57 -0.95
N LEU A 33 17.84 13.35 -0.99
CA LEU A 33 18.75 13.41 -2.15
C LEU A 33 19.49 12.09 -2.38
N ILE A 34 19.99 11.44 -1.31
CA ILE A 34 20.66 10.14 -1.38
C ILE A 34 19.72 9.06 -1.94
N GLN A 35 18.43 9.13 -1.62
CA GLN A 35 17.42 8.19 -2.12
C GLN A 35 16.87 8.52 -3.51
N GLY A 36 17.29 9.64 -4.12
CA GLY A 36 16.71 10.13 -5.37
C GLY A 36 15.22 10.44 -5.25
N ALA A 37 14.76 10.91 -4.08
CA ALA A 37 13.38 11.29 -3.83
C ALA A 37 13.14 12.74 -4.32
N THR A 38 12.80 12.89 -5.59
CA THR A 38 12.60 14.21 -6.23
C THR A 38 11.14 14.66 -6.27
N SER A 39 10.19 13.74 -6.10
CA SER A 39 8.75 14.02 -6.12
C SER A 39 8.01 13.20 -5.08
N VAL A 40 6.92 13.78 -4.56
CA VAL A 40 6.01 13.08 -3.64
C VAL A 40 5.24 12.02 -4.43
N ARG A 41 5.25 10.78 -3.94
CA ARG A 41 4.41 9.72 -4.50
C ARG A 41 2.96 10.04 -4.18
N LEU A 42 2.11 10.04 -5.20
CA LEU A 42 0.68 10.31 -5.01
C LEU A 42 -0.08 8.98 -5.06
N GLY A 43 -1.17 8.91 -4.32
CA GLY A 43 -2.09 7.80 -4.31
C GLY A 43 -2.89 7.71 -5.62
N LEU A 44 -3.57 6.58 -5.77
CA LEU A 44 -4.40 6.28 -6.94
C LEU A 44 -5.51 7.31 -7.16
N ASP A 45 -6.07 7.83 -6.07
CA ASP A 45 -7.11 8.84 -6.07
C ASP A 45 -6.66 10.20 -6.63
N LEU A 46 -5.34 10.43 -6.71
CA LEU A 46 -4.76 11.65 -7.26
C LEU A 46 -4.06 11.45 -8.62
N ARG A 47 -3.52 10.26 -8.89
CA ARG A 47 -2.86 9.94 -10.17
C ARG A 47 -3.78 9.24 -11.18
N GLY A 48 -4.89 8.67 -10.73
CA GLY A 48 -5.73 7.77 -11.48
C GLY A 48 -5.13 6.37 -11.66
N GLY A 49 -6.02 5.39 -11.78
CA GLY A 49 -5.71 4.02 -12.11
C GLY A 49 -6.72 3.02 -11.54
N THR A 50 -6.32 1.77 -11.37
CA THR A 50 -7.14 0.69 -10.82
C THR A 50 -6.56 0.15 -9.52
N SER A 51 -7.37 0.07 -8.48
CA SER A 51 -7.08 -0.64 -7.23
C SER A 51 -7.95 -1.88 -7.12
N VAL A 52 -7.36 -3.00 -6.70
CA VAL A 52 -8.10 -4.18 -6.24
C VAL A 52 -7.62 -4.58 -4.86
N THR A 53 -8.55 -5.08 -4.07
CA THR A 53 -8.27 -5.73 -2.80
C THR A 53 -8.46 -7.23 -2.97
N LEU A 54 -7.46 -8.02 -2.57
CA LEU A 54 -7.48 -9.47 -2.59
C LEU A 54 -7.57 -9.99 -1.15
N GLN A 55 -8.66 -10.67 -0.83
CA GLN A 55 -8.87 -11.31 0.46
C GLN A 55 -8.36 -12.76 0.40
N PRO A 56 -7.44 -13.19 1.26
CA PRO A 56 -7.02 -14.59 1.29
C PRO A 56 -8.19 -15.52 1.65
N ARG A 57 -8.31 -16.60 0.89
CA ARG A 57 -9.26 -17.69 1.13
C ARG A 57 -8.50 -18.88 1.71
N ALA A 58 -8.86 -19.30 2.92
CA ALA A 58 -8.34 -20.55 3.49
C ALA A 58 -8.99 -21.72 2.75
N SER A 59 -8.21 -22.51 2.02
CA SER A 59 -8.77 -23.57 1.18
C SER A 59 -8.78 -24.95 1.85
N ASN A 60 -7.93 -25.23 2.85
CA ASN A 60 -7.83 -26.50 3.63
C ASN A 60 -6.85 -26.36 4.83
N ASP A 61 -6.74 -27.38 5.70
CA ASP A 61 -5.83 -27.45 6.88
C ASP A 61 -4.33 -27.22 6.55
N SER A 62 -3.92 -27.45 5.31
CA SER A 62 -2.58 -27.19 4.77
C SER A 62 -2.34 -25.74 4.33
N ASN A 63 -3.40 -24.94 4.10
CA ASN A 63 -3.34 -23.55 3.63
C ASN A 63 -3.76 -22.57 4.74
N LYS A 64 -3.08 -22.63 5.89
CA LYS A 64 -3.29 -21.64 6.96
C LYS A 64 -2.87 -20.25 6.47
N ILE A 65 -3.70 -19.25 6.75
CA ILE A 65 -3.40 -17.85 6.46
C ILE A 65 -2.34 -17.39 7.45
N THR A 66 -1.07 -17.50 7.07
CA THR A 66 0.07 -16.98 7.85
C THR A 66 0.59 -15.67 7.26
N SER A 67 1.25 -14.87 8.09
CA SER A 67 1.93 -13.64 7.66
C SER A 67 2.93 -13.91 6.53
N GLU A 68 3.67 -15.01 6.64
CA GLU A 68 4.73 -15.38 5.70
C GLU A 68 4.14 -15.76 4.34
N ALA A 69 3.00 -16.46 4.31
CA ALA A 69 2.31 -16.80 3.08
C ALA A 69 1.76 -15.56 2.37
N ILE A 70 1.24 -14.58 3.13
CA ILE A 70 0.78 -13.30 2.57
C ILE A 70 1.96 -12.49 2.02
N ASP A 71 3.08 -12.42 2.75
CA ASP A 71 4.25 -11.67 2.31
C ASP A 71 4.91 -12.31 1.07
N GLN A 72 4.92 -13.65 1.00
CA GLN A 72 5.31 -14.38 -0.19
C GLN A 72 4.36 -14.09 -1.37
N ALA A 73 3.05 -14.10 -1.15
CA ALA A 73 2.08 -13.74 -2.18
C ALA A 73 2.28 -12.30 -2.68
N VAL A 74 2.50 -11.33 -1.78
CA VAL A 74 2.84 -9.94 -2.13
C VAL A 74 4.10 -9.89 -3.02
N SER A 75 5.13 -10.67 -2.70
CA SER A 75 6.36 -10.70 -3.48
C SER A 75 6.15 -11.24 -4.91
N ILE A 76 5.35 -12.31 -5.06
CA ILE A 76 5.03 -12.92 -6.36
C ILE A 76 4.17 -11.96 -7.19
N ILE A 77 3.12 -11.39 -6.58
CA ILE A 77 2.24 -10.43 -7.24
C ILE A 77 3.04 -9.22 -7.71
N ARG A 78 3.94 -8.68 -6.86
CA ARG A 78 4.82 -7.56 -7.24
C ARG A 78 5.71 -7.91 -8.44
N GLN A 79 6.28 -9.11 -8.47
CA GLN A 79 7.09 -9.56 -9.60
C GLN A 79 6.27 -9.68 -10.89
N ARG A 80 5.03 -10.20 -10.81
CA ARG A 80 4.09 -10.30 -11.95
C ARG A 80 3.66 -8.93 -12.46
N VAL A 81 3.34 -7.98 -11.56
CA VAL A 81 2.97 -6.62 -12.00
C VAL A 81 4.16 -5.94 -12.67
N ASN A 82 5.36 -6.06 -12.10
CA ASN A 82 6.57 -5.52 -12.70
C ASN A 82 6.89 -6.14 -14.07
N SER A 83 6.63 -7.44 -14.26
CA SER A 83 6.87 -8.12 -15.55
C SER A 83 5.92 -7.70 -16.65
N LEU A 84 4.72 -7.23 -16.28
CA LEU A 84 3.75 -6.65 -17.20
C LEU A 84 4.14 -5.23 -17.67
N GLY A 85 5.30 -4.72 -17.22
CA GLY A 85 5.82 -3.41 -17.64
C GLY A 85 5.10 -2.22 -16.98
N VAL A 86 4.32 -2.47 -15.92
CA VAL A 86 3.63 -1.43 -15.18
C VAL A 86 4.62 -0.73 -14.26
N ALA A 87 4.99 0.50 -14.61
CA ALA A 87 5.79 1.35 -13.75
C ALA A 87 4.97 1.79 -12.54
N GLU A 88 5.63 1.90 -11.38
CA GLU A 88 5.08 2.47 -10.15
C GLU A 88 3.84 1.77 -9.56
N SER A 89 3.62 0.49 -9.88
CA SER A 89 2.58 -0.30 -9.19
C SER A 89 2.91 -0.49 -7.72
N GLU A 90 1.90 -0.39 -6.87
CA GLU A 90 2.01 -0.63 -5.44
C GLU A 90 1.28 -1.92 -5.07
N VAL A 91 2.00 -2.82 -4.39
CA VAL A 91 1.43 -4.07 -3.84
C VAL A 91 1.77 -4.11 -2.37
N THR A 92 0.74 -3.96 -1.53
CA THR A 92 0.87 -3.92 -0.07
C THR A 92 -0.10 -4.87 0.59
N ALA A 93 0.31 -5.43 1.73
CA ALA A 93 -0.61 -6.15 2.60
C ALA A 93 -1.18 -5.18 3.65
N GLN A 94 -2.49 -5.13 3.79
CA GLN A 94 -3.24 -4.28 4.70
C GLN A 94 -3.99 -5.13 5.73
N GLY A 95 -4.16 -4.61 6.96
CA GLY A 95 -4.77 -5.35 8.08
C GLY A 95 -3.77 -6.13 8.94
N SER A 96 -4.29 -6.87 9.92
CA SER A 96 -3.53 -7.66 10.89
C SER A 96 -4.16 -9.04 11.11
N GLY A 97 -3.34 -10.03 11.47
CA GLY A 97 -3.76 -11.41 11.70
C GLY A 97 -4.33 -12.07 10.45
N THR A 98 -5.40 -12.86 10.61
CA THR A 98 -6.09 -13.62 9.55
C THR A 98 -6.85 -12.75 8.56
N ASN A 99 -7.09 -11.47 8.90
CA ASN A 99 -7.83 -10.52 8.06
C ASN A 99 -6.89 -9.66 7.20
N ARG A 100 -5.62 -10.07 7.04
CA ARG A 100 -4.69 -9.39 6.13
C ARG A 100 -5.18 -9.53 4.69
N GLN A 101 -5.37 -8.42 4.00
CA GLN A 101 -5.74 -8.32 2.60
C GLN A 101 -4.56 -7.83 1.78
N ILE A 102 -4.46 -8.19 0.51
CA ILE A 102 -3.46 -7.62 -0.40
C ILE A 102 -4.14 -6.55 -1.24
N VAL A 103 -3.68 -5.31 -1.14
CA VAL A 103 -4.14 -4.21 -1.98
C VAL A 103 -3.12 -3.99 -3.09
N ILE A 104 -3.60 -4.06 -4.32
CA ILE A 104 -2.81 -3.85 -5.54
C ILE A 104 -3.33 -2.59 -6.19
N SER A 105 -2.47 -1.61 -6.37
CA SER A 105 -2.76 -0.36 -7.06
C SER A 105 -1.90 -0.26 -8.32
N VAL A 106 -2.56 -0.19 -9.46
CA VAL A 106 -1.93 -0.05 -10.77
C VAL A 106 -2.31 1.31 -11.34
N PRO A 107 -1.35 2.22 -11.56
CA PRO A 107 -1.64 3.49 -12.19
C PRO A 107 -2.04 3.31 -13.66
N GLY A 108 -2.89 4.20 -14.16
CA GLY A 108 -3.29 4.24 -15.58
C GLY A 108 -4.52 3.41 -15.95
N ASP A 109 -4.84 3.41 -17.24
CA ASP A 109 -6.07 2.88 -17.84
C ASP A 109 -6.07 1.37 -18.09
N SER A 110 -4.90 0.76 -18.24
CA SER A 110 -4.73 -0.70 -18.43
C SER A 110 -4.84 -1.52 -17.13
N GLY A 111 -5.10 -0.87 -16.00
CA GLY A 111 -5.01 -1.48 -14.67
C GLY A 111 -5.96 -2.66 -14.43
N ARG A 112 -7.14 -2.70 -15.06
CA ARG A 112 -8.10 -3.82 -14.89
C ARG A 112 -7.52 -5.16 -15.36
N ARG A 113 -6.96 -5.20 -16.57
CA ARG A 113 -6.35 -6.42 -17.11
C ARG A 113 -5.16 -6.86 -16.27
N VAL A 114 -4.30 -5.92 -15.87
CA VAL A 114 -3.14 -6.21 -15.03
C VAL A 114 -3.57 -6.86 -13.73
N VAL A 115 -4.56 -6.26 -13.06
CA VAL A 115 -5.20 -6.78 -11.85
C VAL A 115 -5.77 -8.19 -12.06
N ASP A 116 -6.44 -8.42 -13.19
CA ASP A 116 -7.04 -9.72 -13.51
C ASP A 116 -6.00 -10.83 -13.67
N LEU A 117 -4.82 -10.51 -14.19
CA LEU A 117 -3.72 -11.46 -14.38
C LEU A 117 -2.97 -11.73 -13.09
N VAL A 118 -2.71 -10.70 -12.30
CA VAL A 118 -1.89 -10.86 -11.09
C VAL A 118 -2.66 -11.49 -9.93
N GLY A 119 -3.99 -11.37 -9.92
CA GLY A 119 -4.86 -12.00 -8.93
C GLY A 119 -5.16 -13.49 -9.17
N GLN A 120 -4.62 -14.12 -10.23
CA GLN A 120 -4.78 -15.56 -10.48
C GLN A 120 -3.81 -16.37 -9.62
N THR A 121 -4.23 -17.49 -9.03
CA THR A 121 -3.33 -18.39 -8.29
C THR A 121 -2.29 -18.97 -9.25
N ALA A 122 -2.76 -19.47 -10.41
CA ALA A 122 -1.97 -20.06 -11.48
C ALA A 122 -1.16 -21.29 -11.05
N GLU A 123 -1.85 -22.22 -10.39
CA GLU A 123 -1.27 -23.48 -10.02
C GLU A 123 -1.15 -24.42 -11.22
N LEU A 124 0.06 -24.50 -11.76
CA LEU A 124 0.41 -25.39 -12.87
C LEU A 124 0.73 -26.81 -12.36
N ARG A 125 0.11 -27.81 -12.96
CA ARG A 125 0.38 -29.24 -12.68
C ARG A 125 0.38 -30.05 -13.97
N PHE A 126 1.31 -31.00 -14.07
CA PHE A 126 1.31 -32.01 -15.12
C PHE A 126 0.83 -33.33 -14.54
N ARG A 127 -0.21 -33.88 -15.16
CA ARG A 127 -0.88 -35.11 -14.73
C ARG A 127 -1.04 -36.04 -15.91
N GLN A 128 -0.81 -37.34 -15.71
CA GLN A 128 -1.17 -38.33 -16.73
C GLN A 128 -2.70 -38.38 -16.89
N VAL A 129 -3.18 -38.45 -18.13
CA VAL A 129 -4.60 -38.71 -18.40
C VAL A 129 -4.89 -40.20 -18.21
N LEU A 130 -5.87 -40.54 -17.39
CA LEU A 130 -6.32 -41.91 -17.17
C LEU A 130 -7.54 -42.26 -18.03
N ALA A 131 -8.40 -41.27 -18.26
CA ALA A 131 -9.57 -41.38 -19.14
C ALA A 131 -9.93 -40.00 -19.69
N GLU A 132 -10.53 -39.99 -20.89
CA GLU A 132 -11.05 -38.81 -21.57
C GLU A 132 -12.44 -39.14 -22.12
N SER A 133 -13.37 -38.17 -22.06
CA SER A 133 -14.71 -38.28 -22.65
C SER A 133 -15.23 -36.89 -23.06
N SER A 134 -16.33 -36.87 -23.81
CA SER A 134 -17.03 -35.64 -24.22
C SER A 134 -17.51 -34.83 -23.02
N ALA A 135 -17.64 -33.52 -23.19
CA ALA A 135 -18.07 -32.56 -22.17
C ALA A 135 -19.36 -32.89 -21.40
N LEU A 136 -20.30 -33.60 -22.02
CA LEU A 136 -21.65 -33.80 -21.47
C LEU A 136 -21.63 -34.73 -20.25
N GLY A 137 -22.41 -34.35 -19.23
CA GLY A 137 -22.81 -35.24 -18.16
C GLY A 137 -23.82 -36.27 -18.67
N GLY A 138 -23.70 -37.53 -18.26
CA GLY A 138 -24.59 -38.62 -18.71
C GLY A 138 -24.77 -39.70 -17.64
N THR A 139 -25.80 -40.55 -17.80
CA THR A 139 -25.98 -41.75 -16.97
C THR A 139 -24.88 -42.79 -17.26
N ALA A 140 -24.75 -43.80 -16.40
CA ALA A 140 -23.64 -44.77 -16.30
C ALA A 140 -23.10 -45.41 -17.61
N ALA A 141 -23.81 -45.29 -18.73
CA ALA A 141 -23.38 -45.73 -20.05
C ALA A 141 -22.28 -44.86 -20.71
N SER A 142 -21.99 -43.67 -20.18
CA SER A 142 -20.83 -42.84 -20.57
C SER A 142 -19.57 -43.06 -19.70
N ALA A 143 -19.60 -44.08 -18.82
CA ALA A 143 -18.44 -44.45 -18.02
C ALA A 143 -17.33 -44.97 -18.94
N ALA A 144 -16.20 -44.26 -18.99
CA ALA A 144 -14.99 -44.83 -19.55
C ALA A 144 -14.70 -46.15 -18.81
N THR A 145 -14.33 -47.22 -19.53
CA THR A 145 -13.76 -48.40 -18.91
C THR A 145 -12.51 -47.92 -18.15
N PRO A 146 -12.50 -47.91 -16.81
CA PRO A 146 -11.43 -47.23 -16.11
C PRO A 146 -10.10 -47.93 -16.40
N ALA A 147 -9.05 -47.15 -16.65
CA ALA A 147 -7.69 -47.64 -16.52
C ALA A 147 -7.53 -48.31 -15.14
N ALA A 148 -6.73 -49.38 -15.05
CA ALA A 148 -6.40 -49.99 -13.76
C ALA A 148 -5.90 -48.91 -12.78
N GLY A 149 -6.63 -48.69 -11.66
CA GLY A 149 -6.26 -47.72 -10.62
C GLY A 149 -7.26 -46.58 -10.32
N VAL A 150 -8.37 -46.45 -11.06
CA VAL A 150 -9.42 -45.44 -10.78
C VAL A 150 -10.48 -46.01 -9.83
N SER A 151 -10.80 -45.30 -8.72
CA SER A 151 -11.84 -45.73 -7.78
C SER A 151 -13.24 -45.55 -8.36
N ALA A 152 -14.20 -46.36 -7.87
CA ALA A 152 -15.61 -46.25 -8.28
C ALA A 152 -16.20 -44.85 -8.03
N GLU A 153 -15.75 -44.18 -6.96
CA GLU A 153 -16.18 -42.83 -6.62
C GLU A 153 -15.69 -41.79 -7.64
N VAL A 154 -14.41 -41.85 -8.03
CA VAL A 154 -13.85 -40.96 -9.07
C VAL A 154 -14.57 -41.16 -10.40
N ASN A 155 -14.87 -42.41 -10.75
CA ASN A 155 -15.60 -42.71 -11.98
C ASN A 155 -17.05 -42.19 -11.95
N ALA A 156 -17.72 -42.24 -10.80
CA ALA A 156 -19.05 -41.66 -10.62
C ALA A 156 -19.02 -40.13 -10.76
N ARG A 157 -18.03 -39.45 -10.16
CA ARG A 157 -17.81 -38.01 -10.33
C ARG A 157 -17.54 -37.64 -11.79
N PHE A 158 -16.73 -38.43 -12.49
CA PHE A 158 -16.44 -38.26 -13.91
C PHE A 158 -17.69 -38.40 -14.79
N ALA A 159 -18.53 -39.40 -14.53
CA ALA A 159 -19.77 -39.58 -15.27
C ALA A 159 -20.73 -38.39 -15.07
N ALA A 160 -20.86 -37.92 -13.82
CA ALA A 160 -21.72 -36.80 -13.45
C ALA A 160 -21.19 -35.43 -13.88
N LEU A 161 -19.87 -35.27 -14.10
CA LEU A 161 -19.27 -33.99 -14.47
C LEU A 161 -19.78 -33.54 -15.85
N ASP A 162 -20.34 -32.33 -15.86
CA ASP A 162 -20.84 -31.65 -17.05
C ASP A 162 -20.02 -30.37 -17.30
N CYS A 163 -19.17 -30.40 -18.31
CA CYS A 163 -18.30 -29.28 -18.66
C CYS A 163 -19.00 -28.19 -19.49
N THR A 164 -20.28 -28.38 -19.83
CA THR A 164 -21.11 -27.32 -20.43
C THR A 164 -21.63 -26.35 -19.38
N ASN A 165 -21.65 -26.74 -18.10
CA ASN A 165 -22.03 -25.87 -16.99
C ASN A 165 -20.88 -24.90 -16.65
N PRO A 166 -21.09 -23.57 -16.77
CA PRO A 166 -20.07 -22.57 -16.47
C PRO A 166 -19.49 -22.66 -15.05
N ALA A 167 -20.25 -23.17 -14.08
CA ALA A 167 -19.77 -23.36 -12.71
C ALA A 167 -18.59 -24.34 -12.63
N ASN A 168 -18.57 -25.37 -13.49
CA ASN A 168 -17.50 -26.37 -13.55
C ASN A 168 -16.26 -25.89 -14.30
N LEU A 169 -16.34 -24.73 -14.98
CA LEU A 169 -15.24 -24.09 -15.69
C LEU A 169 -14.57 -22.97 -14.89
N GLN A 170 -14.91 -22.78 -13.62
CA GLN A 170 -14.32 -21.71 -12.81
C GLN A 170 -12.93 -22.07 -12.25
N GLY A 171 -12.62 -23.37 -12.12
CA GLY A 171 -11.38 -23.84 -11.51
C GLY A 171 -11.33 -23.53 -10.01
N THR A 172 -11.10 -24.52 -9.16
CA THR A 172 -11.08 -24.30 -7.70
C THR A 172 -9.68 -24.10 -7.17
N GLY A 173 -8.64 -24.59 -7.88
CA GLY A 173 -7.26 -24.62 -7.40
C GLY A 173 -7.08 -25.31 -6.04
N ALA A 174 -8.09 -26.05 -5.57
CA ALA A 174 -8.17 -26.58 -4.21
C ALA A 174 -7.74 -28.04 -4.11
N ASP A 175 -7.54 -28.71 -5.24
CA ASP A 175 -7.18 -30.12 -5.30
C ASP A 175 -5.78 -30.35 -4.76
N ALA A 176 -5.51 -31.45 -4.06
CA ALA A 176 -4.15 -31.77 -3.65
C ALA A 176 -3.33 -32.34 -4.82
N PRO A 177 -2.00 -32.13 -4.85
CA PRO A 177 -1.13 -32.75 -5.85
C PRO A 177 -1.22 -34.27 -5.89
N THR A 178 -1.47 -34.90 -4.74
CA THR A 178 -1.53 -36.36 -4.58
C THR A 178 -2.85 -36.98 -5.04
N ASP A 179 -3.87 -36.18 -5.28
CA ASP A 179 -5.21 -36.67 -5.56
C ASP A 179 -5.36 -37.08 -7.02
N VAL A 180 -6.16 -38.11 -7.26
CA VAL A 180 -6.74 -38.39 -8.58
C VAL A 180 -7.95 -37.48 -8.74
N ILE A 181 -7.96 -36.66 -9.78
CA ILE A 181 -8.98 -35.61 -9.97
C ILE A 181 -9.79 -35.83 -11.24
N VAL A 182 -11.01 -35.28 -11.26
CA VAL A 182 -11.81 -35.12 -12.47
C VAL A 182 -11.83 -33.65 -12.84
N ALA A 183 -11.53 -33.33 -14.09
CA ALA A 183 -11.36 -31.95 -14.53
C ALA A 183 -11.95 -31.73 -15.92
N CYS A 184 -12.50 -30.54 -16.14
CA CYS A 184 -12.92 -30.09 -17.45
C CYS A 184 -11.74 -29.50 -18.23
N SER A 185 -11.76 -29.66 -19.55
CA SER A 185 -11.01 -28.77 -20.44
C SER A 185 -11.46 -27.33 -20.23
N ARG A 186 -10.54 -26.38 -20.37
CA ARG A 186 -10.83 -24.95 -20.26
C ARG A 186 -11.82 -24.46 -21.31
N THR A 187 -11.91 -25.14 -22.45
CA THR A 187 -12.89 -24.86 -23.52
C THR A 187 -14.25 -25.50 -23.26
N GLY A 188 -14.38 -26.35 -22.25
CA GLY A 188 -15.59 -27.12 -21.97
C GLY A 188 -15.90 -28.18 -23.03
N ALA A 189 -14.91 -28.60 -23.85
CA ALA A 189 -15.09 -29.56 -24.94
C ALA A 189 -14.98 -31.04 -24.49
N SER A 190 -14.10 -31.30 -23.51
CA SER A 190 -13.82 -32.62 -22.96
C SER A 190 -13.72 -32.60 -21.44
N LYS A 191 -13.90 -33.76 -20.82
CA LYS A 191 -13.61 -34.04 -19.42
C LYS A 191 -12.57 -35.15 -19.27
N TYR A 192 -11.80 -35.10 -18.19
CA TYR A 192 -10.67 -35.98 -17.94
C TYR A 192 -10.72 -36.58 -16.53
N ILE A 193 -10.22 -37.82 -16.42
CA ILE A 193 -9.72 -38.36 -15.15
C ILE A 193 -8.21 -38.24 -15.18
N LEU A 194 -7.62 -37.62 -14.18
CA LEU A 194 -6.21 -37.30 -14.12
C LEU A 194 -5.55 -37.97 -12.92
N ALA A 195 -4.38 -38.57 -13.16
CA ALA A 195 -3.54 -39.15 -12.12
C ALA A 195 -3.00 -38.07 -11.16
N PRO A 196 -2.36 -38.45 -10.04
CA PRO A 196 -1.62 -37.51 -9.19
C PRO A 196 -0.62 -36.68 -10.00
N ALA A 197 -0.37 -35.45 -9.57
CA ALA A 197 0.56 -34.55 -10.22
C ALA A 197 2.01 -34.98 -9.96
N GLU A 198 2.73 -35.29 -11.03
CA GLU A 198 4.14 -35.70 -10.98
C GLU A 198 5.10 -34.52 -11.20
N VAL A 199 4.64 -33.50 -11.92
CA VAL A 199 5.41 -32.25 -12.12
C VAL A 199 4.56 -31.06 -11.70
N LEU A 200 5.15 -30.19 -10.89
CA LEU A 200 4.50 -29.03 -10.27
C LEU A 200 5.05 -27.72 -10.84
N GLY A 201 4.25 -26.67 -10.84
CA GLY A 201 4.66 -25.34 -11.33
C GLY A 201 5.92 -24.78 -10.67
N ARG A 202 6.18 -25.12 -9.40
CA ARG A 202 7.43 -24.75 -8.69
C ARG A 202 8.70 -25.33 -9.31
N GLN A 203 8.57 -26.34 -10.18
CA GLN A 203 9.67 -26.97 -10.89
C GLN A 203 9.91 -26.33 -12.27
N VAL A 204 9.12 -25.32 -12.67
CA VAL A 204 9.38 -24.49 -13.86
C VAL A 204 10.40 -23.42 -13.52
N SER A 205 11.51 -23.36 -14.28
CA SER A 205 12.55 -22.34 -14.12
C SER A 205 12.39 -21.16 -15.07
N LYS A 206 11.79 -21.39 -16.25
CA LYS A 206 11.55 -20.36 -17.26
C LYS A 206 10.26 -20.65 -18.02
N ALA A 207 9.51 -19.60 -18.31
CA ALA A 207 8.39 -19.62 -19.24
C ALA A 207 8.51 -18.45 -20.22
N SER A 208 8.25 -18.69 -21.50
CA SER A 208 8.28 -17.65 -22.53
C SER A 208 7.30 -17.93 -23.66
N ALA A 209 6.61 -16.90 -24.13
CA ALA A 209 5.79 -16.99 -25.33
C ALA A 209 6.70 -17.05 -26.58
N GLY A 210 6.35 -17.93 -27.52
CA GLY A 210 6.99 -18.07 -28.82
C GLY A 210 5.95 -18.15 -29.93
N ILE A 211 6.39 -17.90 -31.16
CA ILE A 211 5.60 -18.11 -32.38
C ILE A 211 6.23 -19.25 -33.18
N ASP A 212 5.41 -20.19 -33.62
CA ASP A 212 5.88 -21.25 -34.49
C ASP A 212 6.08 -20.70 -35.91
N GLN A 213 7.34 -20.49 -36.30
CA GLN A 213 7.71 -19.96 -37.62
C GLN A 213 7.62 -21.01 -38.74
N GLN A 214 7.54 -22.29 -38.41
CA GLN A 214 7.50 -23.40 -39.37
C GLN A 214 6.08 -23.95 -39.57
N GLY A 215 5.20 -23.77 -38.59
CA GLY A 215 3.76 -24.03 -38.70
C GLY A 215 2.92 -22.79 -39.07
N ALA A 216 1.60 -22.88 -38.83
CA ALA A 216 0.58 -21.87 -39.15
C ALA A 216 0.69 -20.54 -38.35
N SER A 217 1.88 -20.13 -37.91
CA SER A 217 2.12 -18.93 -37.10
C SER A 217 1.33 -18.91 -35.79
N ALA A 218 1.13 -20.08 -35.17
CA ALA A 218 0.43 -20.20 -33.89
C ALA A 218 1.36 -19.82 -32.73
N TRP A 219 0.81 -19.11 -31.74
CA TRP A 219 1.51 -18.80 -30.51
C TRP A 219 1.50 -19.99 -29.56
N TYR A 220 2.61 -20.16 -28.83
CA TYR A 220 2.77 -21.21 -27.83
C TYR A 220 3.53 -20.68 -26.61
N VAL A 221 3.46 -21.42 -25.50
CA VAL A 221 4.26 -21.14 -24.31
C VAL A 221 5.32 -22.22 -24.15
N LEU A 222 6.59 -21.82 -24.24
CA LEU A 222 7.72 -22.67 -23.94
C LEU A 222 7.97 -22.67 -22.44
N LEU A 223 8.10 -23.85 -21.86
CA LEU A 223 8.47 -24.09 -20.47
C LEU A 223 9.82 -24.80 -20.41
N THR A 224 10.67 -24.35 -19.50
CA THR A 224 11.90 -25.03 -19.12
C THR A 224 11.81 -25.41 -17.66
N PHE A 225 12.02 -26.68 -17.35
CA PHE A 225 12.03 -27.17 -15.98
C PHE A 225 13.39 -26.96 -15.32
N ASN A 226 13.43 -26.98 -13.98
CA ASN A 226 14.66 -27.08 -13.22
C ASN A 226 15.17 -28.54 -13.20
N GLY A 227 16.28 -28.82 -12.50
CA GLY A 227 16.88 -30.16 -12.48
C GLY A 227 15.98 -31.25 -11.88
N GLU A 228 15.12 -30.91 -10.91
CA GLU A 228 14.14 -31.84 -10.34
C GLU A 228 12.99 -32.10 -11.32
N GLY A 229 12.41 -31.03 -11.88
CA GLY A 229 11.33 -31.11 -12.86
C GLY A 229 11.75 -31.81 -14.15
N THR A 230 12.99 -31.63 -14.61
CA THR A 230 13.52 -32.31 -15.80
C THR A 230 13.53 -33.83 -15.61
N LYS A 231 13.96 -34.31 -14.43
CA LYS A 231 13.97 -35.75 -14.11
C LYS A 231 12.54 -36.29 -13.98
N ALA A 232 11.68 -35.57 -13.26
CA ALA A 232 10.28 -35.98 -13.06
C ALA A 232 9.51 -36.01 -14.39
N PHE A 233 9.66 -34.98 -15.22
CA PHE A 233 9.01 -34.89 -16.53
C PHE A 233 9.57 -35.94 -17.51
N GLY A 234 10.88 -36.19 -17.49
CA GLY A 234 11.49 -37.25 -18.29
C GLY A 234 10.99 -38.65 -17.90
N ALA A 235 10.86 -38.92 -16.59
CA ALA A 235 10.30 -40.17 -16.08
C ALA A 235 8.81 -40.34 -16.44
N LEU A 236 8.01 -39.29 -16.27
CA LEU A 236 6.60 -39.27 -16.66
C LEU A 236 6.45 -39.54 -18.15
N THR A 237 7.12 -38.75 -19.00
CA THR A 237 7.01 -38.89 -20.47
C THR A 237 7.49 -40.26 -20.94
N GLY A 238 8.63 -40.76 -20.47
CA GLY A 238 9.13 -42.09 -20.84
C GLY A 238 8.23 -43.25 -20.41
N ARG A 239 7.45 -43.07 -19.32
CA ARG A 239 6.48 -44.08 -18.86
C ARG A 239 5.20 -44.08 -19.69
N VAL A 240 4.70 -42.90 -20.08
CA VAL A 240 3.42 -42.79 -20.78
C VAL A 240 3.52 -43.03 -22.28
N THR A 241 4.70 -42.85 -22.90
CA THR A 241 4.91 -43.01 -24.36
C THR A 241 4.55 -44.38 -24.90
N SER A 242 4.67 -45.44 -24.10
CA SER A 242 4.39 -46.82 -24.51
C SER A 242 2.94 -47.25 -24.26
N LEU A 243 2.11 -46.38 -23.66
CA LEU A 243 0.74 -46.70 -23.31
C LEU A 243 -0.23 -46.43 -24.47
N ALA A 244 -1.40 -47.05 -24.44
CA ALA A 244 -2.46 -46.77 -25.41
C ALA A 244 -3.17 -45.45 -25.09
N SER A 245 -3.70 -44.78 -26.11
CA SER A 245 -4.55 -43.59 -25.92
C SER A 245 -5.79 -43.92 -25.08
N PRO A 246 -6.21 -43.05 -24.12
CA PRO A 246 -5.67 -41.72 -23.81
C PRO A 246 -4.53 -41.72 -22.76
N GLN A 247 -4.07 -42.88 -22.30
CA GLN A 247 -3.08 -42.99 -21.21
C GLN A 247 -1.67 -42.50 -21.58
N ASN A 248 -1.40 -42.34 -22.87
CA ASN A 248 -0.18 -41.72 -23.38
C ASN A 248 -0.23 -40.18 -23.39
N GLN A 249 -1.29 -39.56 -22.90
CA GLN A 249 -1.40 -38.11 -22.82
C GLN A 249 -0.94 -37.57 -21.45
N VAL A 250 -0.34 -36.39 -21.47
CA VAL A 250 -0.01 -35.62 -20.25
C VAL A 250 -0.82 -34.33 -20.27
N ALA A 251 -1.80 -34.24 -19.36
CA ALA A 251 -2.60 -33.04 -19.16
C ALA A 251 -1.79 -31.95 -18.46
N ILE A 252 -1.87 -30.75 -19.02
CA ILE A 252 -1.37 -29.51 -18.46
C ILE A 252 -2.55 -28.82 -17.78
N VAL A 253 -2.56 -28.85 -16.46
CA VAL A 253 -3.66 -28.36 -15.62
C VAL A 253 -3.26 -27.02 -15.01
N LEU A 254 -4.15 -26.04 -15.10
CA LEU A 254 -4.00 -24.73 -14.47
C LEU A 254 -5.23 -24.46 -13.61
N ASP A 255 -5.03 -24.28 -12.29
CA ASP A 255 -6.10 -23.99 -11.32
C ASP A 255 -7.26 -25.02 -11.33
N GLY A 256 -6.95 -26.28 -11.65
CA GLY A 256 -7.92 -27.40 -11.71
C GLY A 256 -8.58 -27.61 -13.08
N LEU A 257 -8.28 -26.78 -14.09
CA LEU A 257 -8.79 -26.93 -15.45
C LEU A 257 -7.70 -27.41 -16.41
N VAL A 258 -8.05 -28.29 -17.34
CA VAL A 258 -7.12 -28.79 -18.37
C VAL A 258 -6.99 -27.74 -19.47
N VAL A 259 -5.80 -27.16 -19.61
CA VAL A 259 -5.48 -26.21 -20.68
C VAL A 259 -5.22 -26.95 -21.99
N SER A 260 -4.44 -28.03 -21.92
CA SER A 260 -4.11 -28.90 -23.05
C SER A 260 -3.72 -30.29 -22.56
N ALA A 261 -4.03 -31.35 -23.33
CA ALA A 261 -3.64 -32.73 -23.04
C ALA A 261 -2.99 -33.40 -24.26
N PRO A 262 -1.77 -32.99 -24.67
CA PRO A 262 -1.09 -33.59 -25.81
C PRO A 262 -0.69 -35.05 -25.56
N SER A 263 -0.73 -35.86 -26.62
CA SER A 263 -0.16 -37.21 -26.63
C SER A 263 1.37 -37.14 -26.67
N ILE A 264 2.02 -37.95 -25.84
CA ILE A 264 3.48 -38.06 -25.82
C ILE A 264 3.89 -39.23 -26.71
N ASN A 265 4.59 -38.93 -27.81
CA ASN A 265 5.05 -39.92 -28.78
C ASN A 265 6.50 -40.36 -28.53
N GLU A 266 7.31 -39.47 -27.95
CA GLU A 266 8.71 -39.72 -27.61
C GLU A 266 9.01 -39.20 -26.20
N ALA A 267 9.92 -39.87 -25.49
CA ALA A 267 10.33 -39.45 -24.16
C ALA A 267 11.05 -38.10 -24.22
N ILE A 268 10.79 -37.20 -23.26
CA ILE A 268 11.35 -35.85 -23.24
C ILE A 268 12.28 -35.67 -22.04
N PRO A 269 13.51 -36.23 -22.08
CA PRO A 269 14.47 -36.10 -20.99
C PRO A 269 15.14 -34.73 -20.93
N SER A 270 14.93 -33.87 -21.94
CA SER A 270 15.57 -32.56 -22.08
C SER A 270 15.02 -31.48 -21.14
N GLY A 271 13.86 -31.72 -20.52
CA GLY A 271 13.26 -30.77 -19.56
C GLY A 271 12.61 -29.55 -20.20
N ASN A 272 12.33 -29.59 -21.51
CA ASN A 272 11.58 -28.53 -22.19
C ASN A 272 10.18 -29.05 -22.59
N ALA A 273 9.16 -28.24 -22.37
CA ALA A 273 7.79 -28.55 -22.77
C ALA A 273 7.16 -27.36 -23.49
N GLN A 274 6.24 -27.64 -24.41
CA GLN A 274 5.51 -26.63 -25.16
C GLN A 274 4.02 -26.76 -24.85
N ILE A 275 3.41 -25.69 -24.36
CA ILE A 275 1.95 -25.57 -24.28
C ILE A 275 1.50 -24.97 -25.61
N THR A 276 0.84 -25.78 -26.43
CA THR A 276 0.21 -25.35 -27.67
C THR A 276 -1.29 -25.11 -27.46
N GLY A 277 -1.85 -24.24 -28.29
CA GLY A 277 -3.26 -23.88 -28.26
C GLY A 277 -3.52 -22.79 -29.30
N SER A 278 -4.79 -22.45 -29.52
CA SER A 278 -5.18 -21.31 -30.35
C SER A 278 -5.01 -19.99 -29.59
N PHE A 279 -3.80 -19.73 -29.08
CA PHE A 279 -3.48 -18.53 -28.32
C PHE A 279 -3.24 -17.34 -29.25
N THR A 280 -3.71 -16.17 -28.83
CA THR A 280 -3.20 -14.89 -29.33
C THR A 280 -1.82 -14.59 -28.74
N GLN A 281 -1.09 -13.65 -29.36
CA GLN A 281 0.18 -13.14 -28.81
C GLN A 281 0.05 -12.72 -27.35
N LEU A 282 -1.07 -12.05 -27.05
CA LEU A 282 -1.34 -11.47 -25.76
C LEU A 282 -1.59 -12.54 -24.69
N GLU A 283 -2.43 -13.52 -25.01
CA GLU A 283 -2.73 -14.64 -24.11
C GLU A 283 -1.50 -15.50 -23.83
N ALA A 284 -0.66 -15.75 -24.84
CA ALA A 284 0.58 -16.51 -24.66
C ALA A 284 1.57 -15.76 -23.76
N GLN A 285 1.70 -14.44 -23.93
CA GLN A 285 2.55 -13.61 -23.07
C GLN A 285 2.02 -13.56 -21.64
N ASP A 286 0.72 -13.38 -21.46
CA ASP A 286 0.07 -13.34 -20.15
C ASP A 286 0.23 -14.67 -19.42
N LEU A 287 -0.03 -15.79 -20.10
CA LEU A 287 0.17 -17.12 -19.54
C LEU A 287 1.65 -17.38 -19.19
N ALA A 288 2.58 -17.02 -20.07
CA ALA A 288 4.01 -17.17 -19.80
C ALA A 288 4.46 -16.34 -18.59
N ASN A 289 3.99 -15.09 -18.46
CA ASN A 289 4.29 -14.24 -17.31
C ASN A 289 3.78 -14.84 -16.01
N VAL A 290 2.54 -15.32 -16.02
CA VAL A 290 1.91 -15.95 -14.86
C VAL A 290 2.66 -17.23 -14.43
N LEU A 291 3.06 -18.07 -15.38
CA LEU A 291 3.79 -19.32 -15.12
C LEU A 291 5.25 -19.11 -14.68
N LYS A 292 5.90 -18.02 -15.12
CA LYS A 292 7.31 -17.71 -14.82
C LYS A 292 7.58 -17.47 -13.33
N TYR A 293 6.63 -16.87 -12.62
CA TYR A 293 6.80 -16.46 -11.20
C TYR A 293 6.22 -17.47 -10.20
N GLY A 294 5.71 -18.62 -10.68
CA GLY A 294 5.14 -19.67 -9.84
C GLY A 294 3.74 -19.33 -9.32
N ALA A 295 3.12 -20.29 -8.63
CA ALA A 295 1.77 -20.16 -8.10
C ALA A 295 1.73 -19.35 -6.80
N LEU A 296 0.60 -18.68 -6.53
CA LEU A 296 0.38 -18.04 -5.24
C LEU A 296 0.23 -19.10 -4.12
N PRO A 297 0.80 -18.87 -2.92
CA PRO A 297 0.73 -19.81 -1.81
C PRO A 297 -0.68 -19.92 -1.18
N LEU A 298 -1.55 -18.96 -1.49
CA LEU A 298 -2.94 -18.90 -1.03
C LEU A 298 -3.84 -18.55 -2.22
N ALA A 299 -5.07 -19.05 -2.19
CA ALA A 299 -6.12 -18.56 -3.08
C ALA A 299 -6.65 -17.22 -2.56
N PHE A 300 -7.10 -16.34 -3.46
CA PHE A 300 -7.61 -15.03 -3.10
C PHE A 300 -8.99 -14.77 -3.72
N ASP A 301 -9.90 -14.30 -2.89
CA ASP A 301 -11.14 -13.67 -3.30
C ASP A 301 -10.90 -12.23 -3.73
N ARG A 302 -11.48 -11.84 -4.87
CA ARG A 302 -11.41 -10.47 -5.33
C ARG A 302 -12.47 -9.64 -4.61
N GLY A 303 -12.02 -8.66 -3.85
CA GLY A 303 -12.86 -7.60 -3.30
C GLY A 303 -13.22 -6.55 -4.36
N GLU A 304 -13.66 -5.39 -3.88
CA GLU A 304 -14.10 -4.28 -4.74
C GLU A 304 -12.95 -3.77 -5.62
N VAL A 305 -13.24 -3.61 -6.92
CA VAL A 305 -12.33 -3.00 -7.90
C VAL A 305 -12.70 -1.53 -8.02
N GLN A 306 -11.81 -0.65 -7.58
CA GLN A 306 -11.98 0.80 -7.71
C GLN A 306 -11.15 1.30 -8.89
N GLN A 307 -11.79 1.98 -9.83
CA GLN A 307 -11.10 2.62 -10.94
C GLN A 307 -11.36 4.12 -10.94
N VAL A 308 -10.27 4.89 -10.96
CA VAL A 308 -10.27 6.35 -10.98
C VAL A 308 -9.58 6.81 -12.25
N SER A 309 -10.15 7.77 -12.98
CA SER A 309 -9.50 8.32 -14.16
C SER A 309 -8.35 9.27 -13.76
N PRO A 310 -7.26 9.35 -14.55
CA PRO A 310 -6.18 10.31 -14.29
C PRO A 310 -6.65 11.77 -14.26
N THR A 311 -7.64 12.11 -15.09
CA THR A 311 -8.21 13.47 -15.13
C THR A 311 -8.90 13.84 -13.83
N LEU A 312 -9.74 12.95 -13.29
CA LEU A 312 -10.41 13.18 -12.02
C LEU A 312 -9.41 13.31 -10.87
N GLY A 313 -8.36 12.48 -10.86
CA GLY A 313 -7.32 12.56 -9.85
C GLY A 313 -6.54 13.89 -9.89
N ALA A 314 -6.17 14.35 -11.08
CA ALA A 314 -5.48 15.63 -11.27
C ALA A 314 -6.34 16.82 -10.79
N ASP A 315 -7.63 16.83 -11.15
CA ASP A 315 -8.56 17.88 -10.72
C ASP A 315 -8.71 17.90 -9.19
N GLN A 316 -8.79 16.73 -8.54
CA GLN A 316 -8.87 16.61 -7.08
C GLN A 316 -7.60 17.07 -6.39
N LEU A 317 -6.42 16.74 -6.94
CA LEU A 317 -5.14 17.25 -6.42
C LEU A 317 -5.11 18.79 -6.48
N GLN A 318 -5.50 19.36 -7.62
CA GLN A 318 -5.47 20.79 -7.84
C GLN A 318 -6.45 21.53 -6.91
N ALA A 319 -7.67 20.99 -6.74
CA ALA A 319 -8.65 21.50 -5.79
C ALA A 319 -8.16 21.41 -4.34
N GLY A 320 -7.54 20.30 -3.95
CA GLY A 320 -6.96 20.12 -2.61
C GLY A 320 -5.83 21.10 -2.31
N LEU A 321 -4.90 21.30 -3.26
CA LEU A 321 -3.82 22.27 -3.13
C LEU A 321 -4.36 23.72 -3.05
N LEU A 322 -5.37 24.06 -3.85
CA LEU A 322 -6.01 25.36 -3.79
C LEU A 322 -6.70 25.60 -2.43
N ALA A 323 -7.44 24.61 -1.92
CA ALA A 323 -8.07 24.68 -0.61
C ALA A 323 -7.04 24.85 0.52
N GLY A 324 -5.94 24.10 0.47
CA GLY A 324 -4.83 24.24 1.41
C GLY A 324 -4.15 25.61 1.34
N ALA A 325 -3.92 26.14 0.14
CA ALA A 325 -3.32 27.47 -0.06
C ALA A 325 -4.23 28.59 0.46
N LEU A 326 -5.54 28.53 0.19
CA LEU A 326 -6.52 29.48 0.71
C LEU A 326 -6.63 29.40 2.24
N GLY A 327 -6.66 28.18 2.80
CA GLY A 327 -6.65 27.97 4.25
C GLY A 327 -5.40 28.57 4.92
N LEU A 328 -4.23 28.30 4.36
CA LEU A 328 -2.96 28.86 4.84
C LEU A 328 -2.95 30.40 4.74
N LEU A 329 -3.46 30.97 3.64
CA LEU A 329 -3.56 32.41 3.46
C LEU A 329 -4.49 33.05 4.51
N LEU A 330 -5.64 32.43 4.80
CA LEU A 330 -6.56 32.93 5.82
C LEU A 330 -5.94 32.89 7.21
N VAL A 331 -5.25 31.80 7.58
CA VAL A 331 -4.52 31.70 8.85
C VAL A 331 -3.42 32.74 8.92
N PHE A 332 -2.66 32.94 7.84
CA PHE A 332 -1.62 33.97 7.74
C PHE A 332 -2.17 35.38 7.99
N ILE A 333 -3.26 35.74 7.30
CA ILE A 333 -3.91 37.05 7.45
C ILE A 333 -4.42 37.21 8.88
N PHE A 334 -5.13 36.22 9.43
CA PHE A 334 -5.62 36.26 10.80
C PHE A 334 -4.50 36.44 11.82
N SER A 335 -3.42 35.65 11.70
CA SER A 335 -2.27 35.72 12.61
C SER A 335 -1.57 37.09 12.54
N LEU A 336 -1.41 37.68 11.36
CA LEU A 336 -0.82 39.01 11.24
C LEU A 336 -1.72 40.11 11.80
N LEU A 337 -3.04 40.05 11.57
CA LEU A 337 -3.96 41.06 12.09
C LEU A 337 -4.08 40.99 13.62
N TYR A 338 -4.21 39.78 14.17
CA TYR A 338 -4.47 39.59 15.60
C TYR A 338 -3.19 39.60 16.45
N TYR A 339 -2.09 39.00 15.97
CA TYR A 339 -0.82 38.90 16.69
C TYR A 339 0.27 39.86 16.19
N ARG A 340 0.04 40.61 15.09
CA ARG A 340 0.98 41.61 14.54
C ARG A 340 2.36 41.00 14.29
N ALA A 341 3.43 41.58 14.83
CA ALA A 341 4.78 41.07 14.64
C ALA A 341 5.00 39.66 15.20
N LEU A 342 4.22 39.21 16.20
CA LEU A 342 4.22 37.80 16.63
C LEU A 342 3.58 36.87 15.60
N GLY A 343 2.71 37.39 14.74
CA GLY A 343 2.15 36.63 13.62
C GLY A 343 3.25 36.12 12.66
N LEU A 344 4.34 36.86 12.50
CA LEU A 344 5.50 36.39 11.70
C LEU A 344 6.14 35.13 12.29
N VAL A 345 6.08 34.96 13.61
CA VAL A 345 6.55 33.73 14.26
C VAL A 345 5.64 32.57 13.90
N THR A 346 4.32 32.75 13.96
CA THR A 346 3.34 31.74 13.53
C THR A 346 3.56 31.30 12.09
N VAL A 347 3.76 32.26 11.19
CA VAL A 347 4.04 32.00 9.78
C VAL A 347 5.36 31.23 9.61
N GLY A 348 6.41 31.64 10.32
CA GLY A 348 7.69 30.93 10.32
C GLY A 348 7.54 29.49 10.81
N SER A 349 6.76 29.27 11.87
CA SER A 349 6.50 27.94 12.42
C SER A 349 5.73 27.06 11.44
N LEU A 350 4.67 27.59 10.80
CA LEU A 350 3.93 26.88 9.75
C LEU A 350 4.80 26.55 8.54
N THR A 351 5.70 27.46 8.14
CA THR A 351 6.63 27.23 7.02
C THR A 351 7.61 26.10 7.36
N VAL A 352 8.20 26.13 8.55
CA VAL A 352 9.09 25.06 9.03
C VAL A 352 8.34 23.73 9.12
N ALA A 353 7.12 23.72 9.66
CA ALA A 353 6.28 22.53 9.73
C ALA A 353 6.00 21.95 8.33
N GLY A 354 5.62 22.80 7.37
CA GLY A 354 5.36 22.42 5.98
C GLY A 354 6.61 21.88 5.27
N LEU A 355 7.78 22.49 5.49
CA LEU A 355 9.06 22.01 4.95
C LEU A 355 9.42 20.63 5.51
N ILE A 356 9.30 20.45 6.83
CA ILE A 356 9.55 19.15 7.46
C ILE A 356 8.57 18.10 6.93
N LEU A 357 7.27 18.44 6.83
CA LEU A 357 6.25 17.54 6.28
C LEU A 357 6.58 17.13 4.84
N TYR A 358 6.94 18.10 3.99
CA TYR A 358 7.32 17.84 2.60
C TYR A 358 8.54 16.92 2.50
N LEU A 359 9.60 17.20 3.27
CA LEU A 359 10.80 16.36 3.30
C LEU A 359 10.49 14.95 3.83
N LEU A 360 9.61 14.82 4.83
CA LEU A 360 9.17 13.52 5.33
C LEU A 360 8.39 12.76 4.27
N PHE A 361 7.49 13.40 3.52
CA PHE A 361 6.80 12.73 2.41
C PHE A 361 7.75 12.21 1.33
N LEU A 362 8.81 12.95 1.00
CA LEU A 362 9.84 12.48 0.08
C LEU A 362 10.58 11.25 0.62
N VAL A 363 11.05 11.32 1.87
CA VAL A 363 11.81 10.24 2.51
C VAL A 363 10.94 8.99 2.71
N LEU A 364 9.76 9.15 3.31
CA LEU A 364 8.83 8.04 3.57
C LEU A 364 8.30 7.43 2.27
N GLY A 365 8.14 8.22 1.22
CA GLY A 365 7.75 7.74 -0.09
C GLY A 365 8.70 6.69 -0.64
N LYS A 366 10.01 6.84 -0.41
CA LYS A 366 11.03 5.87 -0.85
C LYS A 366 11.26 4.73 0.15
N THR A 367 11.26 5.00 1.46
CA THR A 367 11.60 3.97 2.47
C THR A 367 10.48 2.98 2.72
N ILE A 368 9.24 3.46 2.91
CA ILE A 368 8.09 2.64 3.29
C ILE A 368 7.01 2.60 2.21
N GLY A 369 7.22 3.27 1.08
CA GLY A 369 6.24 3.34 0.00
C GLY A 369 5.08 4.29 0.29
N PHE A 370 5.24 5.27 1.19
CA PHE A 370 4.15 6.19 1.51
C PHE A 370 3.66 6.95 0.26
N THR A 371 2.35 6.93 0.04
CA THR A 371 1.68 7.66 -1.04
C THR A 371 0.72 8.70 -0.45
N LEU A 372 0.79 9.93 -0.97
CA LEU A 372 -0.11 11.01 -0.59
C LEU A 372 -1.45 10.83 -1.29
N THR A 373 -2.50 10.53 -0.54
CA THR A 373 -3.88 10.41 -1.03
C THR A 373 -4.66 11.71 -0.86
N LEU A 374 -5.83 11.83 -1.47
CA LEU A 374 -6.77 12.94 -1.27
C LEU A 374 -7.16 13.07 0.21
N ALA A 375 -7.42 11.94 0.87
CA ALA A 375 -7.68 11.90 2.30
C ALA A 375 -6.44 12.34 3.11
N GLY A 376 -5.23 11.97 2.68
CA GLY A 376 -3.98 12.50 3.23
C GLY A 376 -3.86 14.02 3.10
N ILE A 377 -4.22 14.58 1.93
CA ILE A 377 -4.28 16.04 1.72
C ILE A 377 -5.25 16.69 2.70
N ALA A 378 -6.44 16.13 2.89
CA ALA A 378 -7.39 16.64 3.88
C ALA A 378 -6.79 16.63 5.30
N GLY A 379 -6.07 15.57 5.68
CA GLY A 379 -5.33 15.50 6.94
C GLY A 379 -4.28 16.60 7.08
N ALA A 380 -3.50 16.86 6.03
CA ALA A 380 -2.52 17.94 6.00
C ALA A 380 -3.17 19.34 6.09
N ILE A 381 -4.35 19.53 5.48
CA ILE A 381 -5.11 20.79 5.58
C ILE A 381 -5.62 21.00 7.01
N VAL A 382 -6.22 19.97 7.62
CA VAL A 382 -6.67 20.02 9.03
C VAL A 382 -5.52 20.38 9.96
N ALA A 383 -4.32 19.86 9.69
CA ALA A 383 -3.14 20.15 10.48
C ALA A 383 -2.73 21.62 10.50
N ILE A 384 -3.04 22.41 9.45
CA ILE A 384 -2.78 23.86 9.44
C ILE A 384 -3.54 24.55 10.58
N GLY A 385 -4.77 24.12 10.85
CA GLY A 385 -5.58 24.63 11.96
C GLY A 385 -5.08 24.17 13.32
N VAL A 386 -4.76 22.87 13.45
CA VAL A 386 -4.25 22.29 14.71
C VAL A 386 -2.91 22.93 15.11
N THR A 387 -1.98 23.06 14.17
CA THR A 387 -0.69 23.74 14.41
C THR A 387 -0.87 25.20 14.80
N ALA A 388 -1.81 25.92 14.17
CA ALA A 388 -2.12 27.29 14.54
C ALA A 388 -2.66 27.43 15.98
N ASP A 389 -3.45 26.47 16.46
CA ASP A 389 -4.00 26.45 17.81
C ASP A 389 -2.90 26.37 18.89
N SER A 390 -1.90 25.52 18.68
CA SER A 390 -0.74 25.40 19.58
C SER A 390 0.00 26.73 19.77
N PHE A 391 0.11 27.54 18.71
CA PHE A 391 0.73 28.86 18.80
C PHE A 391 -0.15 29.88 19.51
N ILE A 392 -1.46 29.86 19.26
CA ILE A 392 -2.46 30.72 19.91
C ILE A 392 -2.44 30.48 21.43
N VAL A 393 -2.50 29.22 21.86
CA VAL A 393 -2.43 28.84 23.28
C VAL A 393 -1.15 29.38 23.91
N PHE A 394 0.00 29.24 23.26
CA PHE A 394 1.25 29.76 23.80
C PHE A 394 1.24 31.30 23.90
N PHE A 395 0.80 32.00 22.86
CA PHE A 395 0.82 33.46 22.82
C PHE A 395 -0.15 34.10 23.80
N GLU A 396 -1.35 33.54 23.97
CA GLU A 396 -2.31 34.02 24.95
C GLU A 396 -1.77 33.83 26.38
N ARG A 397 -1.08 32.73 26.67
CA ARG A 397 -0.45 32.55 27.99
C ARG A 397 0.70 33.52 28.26
N ILE A 398 1.43 33.93 27.23
CA ILE A 398 2.43 35.02 27.36
C ILE A 398 1.74 36.35 27.60
N ARG A 399 0.64 36.65 26.88
CA ARG A 399 -0.14 37.88 27.04
C ARG A 399 -0.75 37.98 28.44
N ASP A 400 -1.29 36.89 28.98
CA ASP A 400 -1.81 36.82 30.36
C ASP A 400 -0.74 37.17 31.39
N GLU A 401 0.44 36.57 31.29
CA GLU A 401 1.57 36.85 32.20
C GLU A 401 2.08 38.31 32.07
N ALA A 402 2.04 38.86 30.87
CA ALA A 402 2.39 40.26 30.63
C ALA A 402 1.32 41.24 31.18
N ARG A 403 0.02 40.85 31.18
CA ARG A 403 -1.07 41.59 31.84
C ARG A 403 -0.83 41.70 33.34
N GLU A 404 -0.36 40.63 33.97
CA GLU A 404 0.00 40.56 35.40
C GLU A 404 1.25 41.38 35.77
N GLY A 405 1.86 42.12 34.83
CA GLY A 405 2.96 43.04 35.12
C GLY A 405 4.35 42.43 34.97
N ARG A 406 4.47 41.17 34.54
CA ARG A 406 5.77 40.54 34.34
C ARG A 406 6.48 41.10 33.11
N SER A 407 7.81 41.14 33.17
CA SER A 407 8.62 41.49 32.00
C SER A 407 8.43 40.45 30.90
N LEU A 408 8.50 40.85 29.63
CA LEU A 408 8.28 39.96 28.49
C LEU A 408 9.19 38.71 28.54
N ARG A 409 10.44 38.87 28.99
CA ARG A 409 11.38 37.75 29.17
C ARG A 409 10.89 36.73 30.20
N SER A 410 10.38 37.22 31.33
CA SER A 410 9.84 36.36 32.38
C SER A 410 8.50 35.74 31.95
N ALA A 411 7.64 36.51 31.30
CA ALA A 411 6.33 36.08 30.80
C ALA A 411 6.43 34.94 29.79
N VAL A 412 7.48 34.92 28.95
CA VAL A 412 7.72 33.82 28.00
C VAL A 412 8.05 32.51 28.71
N GLU A 413 8.91 32.53 29.74
CA GLU A 413 9.29 31.30 30.44
C GLU A 413 8.17 30.76 31.35
N SER A 414 7.45 31.64 32.04
CA SER A 414 6.30 31.25 32.88
C SER A 414 5.08 30.85 32.05
N GLY A 415 4.78 31.59 30.96
CA GLY A 415 3.72 31.26 30.01
C GLY A 415 3.97 29.90 29.35
N TRP A 416 5.22 29.61 28.97
CA TRP A 416 5.62 28.31 28.41
C TRP A 416 5.36 27.15 29.38
N ALA A 417 5.67 27.32 30.66
CA ALA A 417 5.51 26.26 31.65
C ALA A 417 4.06 25.76 31.75
N ARG A 418 3.07 26.64 31.55
CA ARG A 418 1.64 26.30 31.48
C ARG A 418 1.20 25.86 30.10
N ALA A 419 1.57 26.61 29.06
CA ALA A 419 1.16 26.33 27.69
C ALA A 419 1.61 24.94 27.21
N ARG A 420 2.83 24.52 27.54
CA ARG A 420 3.37 23.22 27.12
C ARG A 420 2.51 22.03 27.55
N HIS A 421 1.89 22.10 28.72
CA HIS A 421 1.05 21.00 29.22
C HIS A 421 -0.26 20.92 28.42
N THR A 422 -0.89 22.07 28.17
CA THR A 422 -2.11 22.14 27.36
C THR A 422 -1.85 21.65 25.93
N ILE A 423 -0.76 22.09 25.31
CA ILE A 423 -0.39 21.69 23.94
C ILE A 423 -0.14 20.18 23.87
N ILE A 424 0.70 19.63 24.76
CA ILE A 424 0.95 18.18 24.79
C ILE A 424 -0.35 17.39 24.97
N VAL A 425 -1.24 17.81 25.88
CA VAL A 425 -2.49 17.08 26.11
C VAL A 425 -3.42 17.14 24.90
N ALA A 426 -3.58 18.31 24.28
CA ALA A 426 -4.41 18.46 23.08
C ALA A 426 -3.89 17.61 21.91
N ASP A 427 -2.59 17.66 21.65
CA ASP A 427 -1.95 16.90 20.58
C ASP A 427 -1.95 15.38 20.82
N MET A 428 -1.83 14.94 22.07
CA MET A 428 -1.92 13.53 22.42
C MET A 428 -3.31 12.95 22.13
N VAL A 429 -4.38 13.73 22.30
CA VAL A 429 -5.74 13.32 21.89
C VAL A 429 -5.81 13.12 20.38
N SER A 430 -5.24 14.04 19.60
CA SER A 430 -5.18 13.94 18.14
C SER A 430 -4.33 12.75 17.68
N ILE A 431 -3.19 12.48 18.32
CA ILE A 431 -2.34 11.31 18.04
C ILE A 431 -3.08 10.02 18.38
N LEU A 432 -3.78 9.95 19.50
CA LEU A 432 -4.57 8.78 19.88
C LEU A 432 -5.66 8.49 18.84
N ALA A 433 -6.38 9.53 18.41
CA ALA A 433 -7.38 9.40 17.35
C ALA A 433 -6.75 8.92 16.03
N ALA A 434 -5.61 9.48 15.64
CA ALA A 434 -4.86 9.05 14.45
C ALA A 434 -4.41 7.58 14.54
N VAL A 435 -3.91 7.13 15.70
CA VAL A 435 -3.51 5.74 15.93
C VAL A 435 -4.70 4.80 15.79
N LEU A 436 -5.83 5.11 16.44
CA LEU A 436 -7.04 4.29 16.34
C LEU A 436 -7.53 4.21 14.89
N LEU A 437 -7.65 5.35 14.20
CA LEU A 437 -8.05 5.37 12.79
C LEU A 437 -7.08 4.59 11.90
N TYR A 438 -5.77 4.66 12.16
CA TYR A 438 -4.78 3.97 11.36
C TYR A 438 -4.86 2.43 11.46
N PHE A 439 -5.20 1.90 12.65
CA PHE A 439 -5.32 0.44 12.86
C PHE A 439 -6.70 -0.12 12.51
N PHE A 440 -7.77 0.66 12.68
CA PHE A 440 -9.13 0.18 12.47
C PHE A 440 -9.74 0.56 11.12
N ALA A 441 -9.21 1.58 10.43
CA ALA A 441 -9.74 2.00 9.13
C ALA A 441 -9.01 1.36 7.94
N VAL A 442 -9.71 1.29 6.81
CA VAL A 442 -9.22 0.71 5.54
C VAL A 442 -9.14 1.79 4.46
N GLY A 443 -8.24 1.61 3.49
CA GLY A 443 -8.14 2.47 2.31
C GLY A 443 -7.76 3.92 2.64
N GLY A 444 -8.44 4.88 2.02
CA GLY A 444 -8.10 6.31 2.10
C GLY A 444 -8.10 6.89 3.52
N VAL A 445 -8.97 6.40 4.42
CA VAL A 445 -9.07 6.89 5.80
C VAL A 445 -7.77 6.64 6.59
N ARG A 446 -7.06 5.54 6.27
CA ARG A 446 -5.76 5.25 6.87
C ARG A 446 -4.68 6.26 6.44
N GLY A 447 -4.74 6.75 5.20
CA GLY A 447 -3.88 7.82 4.70
C GLY A 447 -4.15 9.18 5.38
N PHE A 448 -5.42 9.50 5.64
CA PHE A 448 -5.81 10.64 6.48
C PHE A 448 -5.23 10.52 7.89
N ALA A 449 -5.44 9.38 8.54
CA ALA A 449 -4.99 9.12 9.91
C ALA A 449 -3.46 9.21 10.04
N PHE A 450 -2.73 8.61 9.09
CA PHE A 450 -1.27 8.68 9.06
C PHE A 450 -0.78 10.12 8.91
N THR A 451 -1.37 10.88 7.98
CA THR A 451 -0.96 12.26 7.73
C THR A 451 -1.26 13.14 8.94
N LEU A 452 -2.45 13.02 9.54
CA LEU A 452 -2.82 13.72 10.75
C LEU A 452 -1.82 13.43 11.89
N GLY A 453 -1.57 12.15 12.19
CA GLY A 453 -0.63 11.75 13.24
C GLY A 453 0.79 12.27 13.00
N LEU A 454 1.28 12.19 11.76
CA LEU A 454 2.59 12.72 11.38
C LEU A 454 2.66 14.23 11.57
N THR A 455 1.64 14.97 11.13
CA THR A 455 1.59 16.43 11.27
C THR A 455 1.49 16.89 12.72
N THR A 456 0.78 16.17 13.57
CA THR A 456 0.70 16.48 15.01
C THR A 456 2.05 16.25 15.70
N LEU A 457 2.81 15.22 15.30
CA LEU A 457 4.19 15.04 15.79
C LEU A 457 5.12 16.17 15.34
N ILE A 458 4.95 16.65 14.11
CA ILE A 458 5.68 17.81 13.59
C ILE A 458 5.30 19.07 14.37
N ASP A 459 4.02 19.26 14.72
CA ASP A 459 3.58 20.40 15.51
C ASP A 459 4.30 20.46 16.87
N LEU A 460 4.27 19.35 17.62
CA LEU A 460 5.00 19.23 18.89
C LEU A 460 6.49 19.53 18.72
N LEU A 461 7.12 19.01 17.66
CA LEU A 461 8.53 19.29 17.38
C LEU A 461 8.76 20.80 17.13
N VAL A 462 7.94 21.42 16.29
CA VAL A 462 8.07 22.83 15.90
C VAL A 462 7.80 23.74 17.09
N VAL A 463 6.77 23.49 17.89
CA VAL A 463 6.45 24.29 19.08
C VAL A 463 7.62 24.31 20.07
N PHE A 464 8.25 23.16 20.32
CA PHE A 464 9.32 23.02 21.32
C PHE A 464 10.69 23.49 20.81
N ILE A 465 11.03 23.20 19.55
CA ILE A 465 12.38 23.40 19.02
C ILE A 465 12.50 24.68 18.17
N PHE A 466 11.38 25.17 17.62
CA PHE A 466 11.35 26.42 16.83
C PHE A 466 10.60 27.54 17.56
N THR A 467 9.30 27.38 17.84
CA THR A 467 8.42 28.46 18.33
C THR A 467 8.86 28.99 19.70
N LYS A 468 9.07 28.13 20.70
CA LYS A 468 9.52 28.60 22.02
C LYS A 468 10.90 29.28 21.95
N PRO A 469 11.92 28.69 21.31
CA PRO A 469 13.23 29.32 21.17
C PRO A 469 13.21 30.65 20.43
N ILE A 470 12.48 30.76 19.31
CA ILE A 470 12.43 32.00 18.53
C ILE A 470 11.72 33.11 19.31
N VAL A 471 10.62 32.80 20.02
CA VAL A 471 9.94 33.78 20.89
C VAL A 471 10.86 34.21 22.04
N THR A 472 11.64 33.30 22.60
CA THR A 472 12.62 33.61 23.65
C THR A 472 13.73 34.55 23.16
N VAL A 473 14.18 34.39 21.90
CA VAL A 473 15.17 35.29 21.27
C VAL A 473 14.54 36.64 20.99
N ILE A 474 13.37 36.66 20.36
CA ILE A 474 12.64 37.88 19.98
C ILE A 474 12.27 38.71 21.22
N ALA A 475 11.87 38.09 22.32
CA ALA A 475 11.56 38.74 23.59
C ALA A 475 12.75 39.49 24.22
N LYS A 476 13.99 39.23 23.77
CA LYS A 476 15.17 39.97 24.22
C LYS A 476 15.44 41.22 23.41
N SER A 477 14.86 41.34 22.21
CA SER A 477 15.07 42.48 21.32
C SER A 477 14.37 43.75 21.84
N ASN A 478 14.97 44.90 21.58
CA ASN A 478 14.47 46.19 22.06
C ASN A 478 13.08 46.53 21.48
N PHE A 479 12.76 46.07 20.28
CA PHE A 479 11.45 46.31 19.63
C PHE A 479 10.29 45.66 20.40
N PHE A 480 10.47 44.43 20.88
CA PHE A 480 9.44 43.73 21.66
C PHE A 480 9.49 44.09 23.15
N ALA A 481 10.68 44.31 23.70
CA ALA A 481 10.85 44.69 25.10
C ALA A 481 10.34 46.10 25.43
N SER A 482 10.33 47.02 24.46
CA SER A 482 9.82 48.39 24.61
C SER A 482 8.30 48.51 24.49
N GLY A 483 7.58 47.42 24.17
CA GLY A 483 6.12 47.44 24.04
C GLY A 483 5.61 48.24 22.84
N HIS A 484 6.38 48.27 21.74
CA HIS A 484 6.01 48.98 20.51
C HIS A 484 4.60 48.57 20.02
N SER A 485 3.84 49.49 19.43
CA SER A 485 2.44 49.24 18.99
C SER A 485 2.33 48.01 18.08
N LEU A 486 3.25 47.86 17.13
CA LEU A 486 3.30 46.74 16.18
C LEU A 486 3.80 45.41 16.78
N SER A 487 4.35 45.41 18.00
CA SER A 487 4.90 44.19 18.64
C SER A 487 3.82 43.19 19.11
N GLY A 488 2.58 43.65 19.26
CA GLY A 488 1.51 42.88 19.90
C GLY A 488 1.55 42.89 21.43
N PHE A 489 2.57 43.50 22.04
CA PHE A 489 2.77 43.62 23.50
C PHE A 489 2.73 45.07 24.02
N SER A 490 2.11 45.99 23.29
CA SER A 490 1.83 47.34 23.80
C SER A 490 0.83 47.30 24.96
N ALA A 491 0.85 48.30 25.84
CA ALA A 491 -0.13 48.41 26.94
C ALA A 491 -1.59 48.33 26.44
N LYS A 492 -1.86 48.94 25.29
CA LYS A 492 -3.17 48.91 24.60
C LYS A 492 -3.54 47.53 24.06
N SER A 493 -2.58 46.76 23.52
CA SER A 493 -2.84 45.41 22.98
C SER A 493 -2.90 44.33 24.06
N ILE A 494 -2.26 44.56 25.21
CA ILE A 494 -2.31 43.69 26.38
C ILE A 494 -3.56 44.00 27.23
N GLY A 495 -4.20 45.16 27.05
CA GLY A 495 -5.42 45.52 27.79
C GLY A 495 -5.15 46.06 29.19
N LYS A 496 -3.97 46.63 29.44
CA LYS A 496 -3.71 47.38 30.68
C LYS A 496 -4.42 48.73 30.59
N SER A 497 -5.43 48.96 31.42
CA SER A 497 -5.95 50.31 31.65
C SER A 497 -4.88 51.16 32.31
N HIS A 498 -4.77 52.43 31.91
CA HIS A 498 -3.91 53.39 32.61
C HIS A 498 -4.26 53.36 34.10
N PRO A 499 -3.28 53.30 35.03
CA PRO A 499 -3.57 53.68 36.39
C PRO A 499 -4.12 55.11 36.33
N ALA A 500 -5.32 55.31 36.88
CA ALA A 500 -5.90 56.63 37.05
C ALA A 500 -4.82 57.53 37.64
N THR A 501 -4.55 58.64 36.94
CA THR A 501 -3.71 59.73 37.41
C THR A 501 -4.01 59.97 38.89
N THR A 502 -2.99 59.80 39.73
CA THR A 502 -2.98 60.31 41.10
C THR A 502 -3.29 61.80 41.02
N LEU A 503 -4.52 62.17 41.38
CA LEU A 503 -4.88 63.55 41.68
C LEU A 503 -4.10 63.93 42.94
N GLU A 504 -3.14 64.82 42.78
CA GLU A 504 -2.60 65.61 43.90
C GLU A 504 -3.74 66.40 44.55
N ALA A 505 -3.87 66.24 45.87
CA ALA A 505 -4.41 67.23 46.79
C ALA A 505 -3.78 67.00 48.16
#